data_AF-A0A7J4T5X7-F1
#
_entry.id   AF-A0A7J4T5X7-F1
#
_cell.length_a   1.000
_cell.length_b   1.000
_cell.length_c   1.000
_cell.angle_alpha   90.00
_cell.angle_beta   90.00
_cell.angle_gamma   90.00
#
_symmetry.space_group_name_H-M   'P 1'
#
loop_
_entity.id
_entity.type
_entity.pdbx_description
1 polymer ?
#
loop_
_entity_poly.entity_id
_entity_poly.type
_entity_poly.pdbx_seq_one_letter_code
_entity_poly.pdbx_strand_id
1 'polypeptide(L)'
;MTKPILYIDMDGVVVDFPEVINDVPFEIREECIDWCNTHQKHHSDFPGLFSHLSPKKGAIEAITVLLERYSILLLSTAPWGNISAWSDKRSWVETNLPMLGRKCLILSHRKDLNRGRFLIDDREHNGAVSFGTYDGQEWIHFGHGDFLEWSQIVDYLMS
;
A
#
# COMPACT_ATOMS: atom_id res chain seq x y z
N MET A 1 8.51 -21.41 15.87
CA MET A 1 8.07 -20.09 16.38
C MET A 1 7.25 -19.43 15.28
N THR A 2 6.17 -18.73 15.62
CA THR A 2 5.36 -17.98 14.64
C THR A 2 6.12 -16.75 14.18
N LYS A 3 6.16 -16.49 12.88
CA LYS A 3 6.80 -15.28 12.32
C LYS A 3 6.09 -14.02 12.84
N PRO A 4 6.84 -12.93 13.17
CA PRO A 4 6.23 -11.65 13.49
C PRO A 4 5.41 -11.11 12.31
N ILE A 5 4.35 -10.37 12.60
CA ILE A 5 3.51 -9.75 11.57
C ILE A 5 4.17 -8.47 11.07
N LEU A 6 4.31 -8.36 9.75
CA LEU A 6 4.73 -7.14 9.06
C LEU A 6 3.54 -6.63 8.23
N TYR A 7 3.07 -5.43 8.56
CA TYR A 7 2.10 -4.73 7.74
C TYR A 7 2.80 -3.87 6.68
N ILE A 8 2.22 -3.84 5.49
CA ILE A 8 2.73 -3.04 4.38
C ILE A 8 1.55 -2.31 3.75
N ASP A 9 1.62 -0.98 3.64
CA ASP A 9 0.64 -0.23 2.86
C ASP A 9 0.73 -0.58 1.36
N MET A 10 -0.32 -0.23 0.61
CA MET A 10 -0.31 -0.40 -0.83
C MET A 10 0.11 0.86 -1.58
N ASP A 11 -0.64 1.95 -1.45
CA ASP A 11 -0.55 3.08 -2.38
C ASP A 11 0.68 3.91 -2.05
N GLY A 12 1.63 4.05 -2.98
CA GLY A 12 2.88 4.75 -2.72
C GLY A 12 3.98 3.85 -2.12
N VAL A 13 3.64 2.63 -1.66
CA VAL A 13 4.58 1.66 -1.06
C VAL A 13 4.81 0.43 -1.93
N VAL A 14 3.76 -0.36 -2.23
CA VAL A 14 3.84 -1.51 -3.14
C VAL A 14 3.25 -1.22 -4.53
N VAL A 15 2.40 -0.20 -4.60
CA VAL A 15 1.74 0.30 -5.81
C VAL A 15 2.33 1.67 -6.13
N ASP A 16 2.62 1.90 -7.40
CA ASP A 16 3.02 3.22 -7.87
C ASP A 16 1.78 4.10 -8.06
N PHE A 17 1.43 4.82 -6.99
CA PHE A 17 0.22 5.63 -6.93
C PHE A 17 0.43 6.97 -7.66
N PRO A 18 -0.49 7.39 -8.54
CA PRO A 18 -0.38 8.65 -9.24
C PRO A 18 -0.69 9.81 -8.28
N GLU A 19 0.31 10.63 -7.94
CA GLU A 19 0.10 11.80 -7.07
C GLU A 19 -0.57 12.95 -7.82
N VAL A 20 -0.38 13.04 -9.14
CA VAL A 20 -1.07 13.99 -10.00
C VAL A 20 -1.79 13.29 -11.16
N ILE A 21 -2.80 13.97 -11.73
CA ILE A 21 -3.60 13.45 -12.85
C ILE A 21 -2.75 13.03 -14.06
N ASN A 22 -1.60 13.67 -14.26
CA ASN A 22 -0.68 13.35 -15.36
C ASN A 22 0.09 12.03 -15.15
N ASP A 23 0.07 11.48 -13.94
CA ASP A 23 0.71 10.21 -13.61
C ASP A 23 -0.28 9.04 -13.75
N VAL A 24 -1.58 9.31 -13.92
CA VAL A 24 -2.60 8.27 -14.15
C VAL A 24 -2.21 7.44 -15.39
N PRO A 25 -2.36 6.10 -15.36
CA PRO A 25 -2.01 5.23 -16.48
C PRO A 25 -2.63 5.73 -17.79
N PHE A 26 -1.81 5.74 -18.84
CA PHE A 26 -2.15 6.34 -20.13
C PHE A 26 -3.48 5.79 -20.68
N GLU A 27 -3.74 4.51 -20.45
CA GLU A 27 -4.90 3.76 -20.94
C GLU A 27 -6.24 4.31 -20.41
N ILE A 28 -6.25 4.89 -19.20
CA ILE A 28 -7.47 5.40 -18.54
C ILE A 28 -7.42 6.90 -18.28
N ARG A 29 -6.31 7.57 -18.61
CA ARG A 29 -6.05 8.95 -18.22
C ARG A 29 -7.09 9.93 -18.76
N GLU A 30 -7.41 9.84 -20.04
CA GLU A 30 -8.37 10.76 -20.67
C GLU A 30 -9.77 10.62 -20.07
N GLU A 31 -10.23 9.38 -19.86
CA GLU A 31 -11.51 9.09 -19.20
C GLU A 31 -11.52 9.60 -17.75
N CYS A 32 -10.43 9.37 -17.02
CA CYS A 32 -10.28 9.87 -15.66
C CYS A 32 -10.33 11.39 -15.59
N ILE A 33 -9.67 12.10 -16.53
CA ILE A 33 -9.72 13.57 -16.62
C ILE A 33 -11.15 14.06 -16.85
N ASP A 34 -11.85 13.49 -17.83
CA ASP A 34 -13.24 13.86 -18.13
C ASP A 34 -14.17 13.61 -16.93
N TRP A 35 -13.99 12.45 -16.28
CA TRP A 35 -14.75 12.10 -15.08
C TRP A 35 -14.49 13.07 -13.94
N CYS A 36 -13.22 13.42 -13.67
CA CYS A 36 -12.84 14.37 -12.63
C CYS A 36 -13.47 15.76 -12.88
N ASN A 37 -13.44 16.23 -14.13
CA ASN A 37 -14.05 17.51 -14.51
C ASN A 37 -15.57 17.48 -14.38
N THR A 38 -16.22 16.39 -14.78
CA THR A 38 -17.68 16.25 -14.71
C THR A 38 -18.17 16.17 -13.27
N HIS A 39 -17.47 15.42 -12.41
CA HIS A 39 -17.91 15.15 -11.05
C HIS A 39 -17.28 16.09 -10.00
N GLN A 40 -16.33 16.94 -10.41
CA GLN A 40 -15.57 17.82 -9.53
C GLN A 40 -14.91 17.05 -8.38
N LYS A 41 -14.26 15.93 -8.72
CA LYS A 41 -13.64 15.00 -7.77
C LYS A 41 -12.16 14.79 -8.08
N HIS A 42 -11.43 14.33 -7.07
CA HIS A 42 -10.03 13.94 -7.19
C HIS A 42 -9.90 12.63 -7.98
N HIS A 43 -8.79 12.43 -8.69
CA HIS A 43 -8.60 11.24 -9.54
C HIS A 43 -8.55 9.93 -8.74
N SER A 44 -8.15 9.99 -7.47
CA SER A 44 -8.25 8.83 -6.56
C SER A 44 -9.67 8.29 -6.41
N ASP A 45 -10.68 9.11 -6.69
CA ASP A 45 -12.09 8.71 -6.62
C ASP A 45 -12.60 8.08 -7.93
N PHE A 46 -11.78 8.06 -8.99
CA PHE A 46 -12.13 7.48 -10.28
C PHE A 46 -12.33 5.96 -10.17
N PRO A 47 -13.53 5.44 -10.50
CA PRO A 47 -13.78 4.01 -10.49
C PRO A 47 -12.81 3.25 -11.41
N GLY A 48 -12.28 2.14 -10.92
CA GLY A 48 -11.36 1.27 -11.67
C GLY A 48 -9.88 1.67 -11.58
N LEU A 49 -9.54 2.89 -11.14
CA LEU A 49 -8.16 3.41 -11.12
C LEU A 49 -7.15 2.39 -10.56
N PHE A 50 -7.43 1.86 -9.37
CA PHE A 50 -6.51 1.00 -8.63
C PHE A 50 -6.19 -0.32 -9.33
N SER A 51 -7.06 -0.78 -10.24
CA SER A 51 -6.81 -2.01 -11.01
C SER A 51 -5.77 -1.83 -12.11
N HIS A 52 -5.51 -0.59 -12.54
CA HIS A 52 -4.58 -0.24 -13.63
C HIS A 52 -3.20 0.19 -13.14
N LEU A 53 -3.00 0.31 -11.82
CA LEU A 53 -1.74 0.81 -11.27
C LEU A 53 -0.63 -0.25 -11.40
N SER A 54 0.61 0.21 -11.56
CA SER A 54 1.77 -0.66 -11.65
C SER A 54 2.38 -0.93 -10.26
N PRO A 55 3.07 -2.07 -10.06
CA PRO A 55 3.87 -2.28 -8.87
C PRO A 55 4.97 -1.22 -8.74
N LYS A 56 5.22 -0.77 -7.51
CA LYS A 56 6.33 0.13 -7.22
C LYS A 56 7.66 -0.61 -7.39
N LYS A 57 8.67 0.08 -7.94
CA LYS A 57 10.01 -0.47 -8.17
C LYS A 57 10.58 -1.13 -6.90
N GLY A 58 10.99 -2.39 -7.02
CA GLY A 58 11.61 -3.17 -5.94
C GLY A 58 10.64 -3.77 -4.92
N ALA A 59 9.34 -3.47 -4.99
CA ALA A 59 8.36 -3.92 -4.00
C ALA A 59 8.16 -5.44 -4.03
N ILE A 60 8.07 -6.03 -5.22
CA ILE A 60 7.82 -7.47 -5.38
C ILE A 60 9.01 -8.28 -4.85
N GLU A 61 10.23 -7.86 -5.19
CA GLU A 61 11.47 -8.48 -4.74
C GLU A 61 11.62 -8.37 -3.22
N ALA A 62 11.38 -7.18 -2.66
CA ALA A 62 11.46 -6.95 -1.23
C ALA A 62 10.45 -7.78 -0.45
N ILE A 63 9.19 -7.82 -0.88
CA ILE A 63 8.16 -8.67 -0.26
C ILE A 63 8.58 -10.13 -0.29
N THR A 64 9.13 -10.60 -1.41
CA THR A 64 9.57 -12.00 -1.57
C THR A 64 10.67 -12.35 -0.57
N VAL A 65 11.63 -11.45 -0.35
CA VAL A 65 12.71 -11.62 0.65
C VAL A 65 12.14 -11.58 2.07
N LEU A 66 11.31 -10.60 2.39
CA LEU A 66 10.76 -10.40 3.74
C LEU A 66 9.83 -11.55 4.16
N LEU A 67 9.22 -12.27 3.21
CA LEU A 67 8.44 -13.48 3.50
C LEU A 67 9.25 -14.56 4.21
N GLU A 68 10.58 -14.56 4.13
CA GLU A 68 11.43 -15.51 4.85
C GLU A 68 11.34 -15.31 6.38
N ARG A 69 11.21 -14.06 6.84
CA ARG A 69 11.22 -13.70 8.27
C ARG A 69 9.86 -13.32 8.83
N TYR A 70 8.96 -12.77 8.00
CA TYR A 70 7.71 -12.18 8.46
C TYR A 70 6.47 -12.90 7.93
N SER A 71 5.38 -12.81 8.70
CA SER A 71 4.03 -13.04 8.20
C SER A 71 3.49 -11.71 7.66
N ILE A 72 3.49 -11.57 6.34
CA ILE A 72 3.14 -10.30 5.69
C ILE A 72 1.63 -10.18 5.50
N LEU A 73 1.08 -9.02 5.87
CA LEU A 73 -0.28 -8.60 5.58
C LEU A 73 -0.26 -7.20 4.96
N LEU A 74 -0.92 -7.03 3.83
CA LEU A 74 -1.18 -5.72 3.27
C LEU A 74 -2.23 -5.01 4.13
N LEU A 75 -1.97 -3.77 4.50
CA LEU A 75 -2.84 -2.93 5.31
C LEU A 75 -3.06 -1.60 4.60
N SER A 76 -4.08 -1.56 3.75
CA SER A 76 -4.35 -0.42 2.88
C SER A 76 -5.66 0.28 3.23
N THR A 77 -5.80 1.51 2.77
CA THR A 77 -7.04 2.27 2.86
C THR A 77 -7.63 2.41 1.46
N ALA A 78 -8.91 2.05 1.29
CA ALA A 78 -9.64 2.38 0.07
C ALA A 78 -10.26 3.78 0.22
N PRO A 79 -10.13 4.70 -0.76
CA PRO A 79 -10.76 6.01 -0.69
C PRO A 79 -12.27 5.90 -0.49
N TRP A 80 -12.83 6.71 0.41
CA TRP A 80 -14.27 6.67 0.72
C TRP A 80 -15.13 7.05 -0.49
N GLY A 81 -14.62 7.95 -1.35
CA GLY A 81 -15.29 8.39 -2.57
C GLY A 81 -15.23 7.37 -3.72
N ASN A 82 -14.43 6.32 -3.59
CA ASN A 82 -14.21 5.30 -4.61
C ASN A 82 -14.73 3.93 -4.16
N ILE A 83 -15.95 3.59 -4.56
CA ILE A 83 -16.57 2.32 -4.18
C ILE A 83 -15.79 1.12 -4.77
N SER A 84 -15.28 1.21 -6.00
CA SER A 84 -14.59 0.08 -6.64
C SER A 84 -13.21 -0.16 -6.05
N ALA A 85 -12.57 0.83 -5.44
CA ALA A 85 -11.22 0.71 -4.90
C ALA A 85 -11.04 -0.50 -3.96
N TRP A 86 -12.08 -0.88 -3.22
CA TRP A 86 -12.07 -2.07 -2.36
C TRP A 86 -11.84 -3.36 -3.16
N SER A 87 -12.63 -3.58 -4.21
CA SER A 87 -12.50 -4.76 -5.08
C SER A 87 -11.25 -4.67 -5.96
N ASP A 88 -10.92 -3.48 -6.44
CA ASP A 88 -9.79 -3.25 -7.35
C ASP A 88 -8.47 -3.61 -6.66
N LYS A 89 -8.27 -3.16 -5.41
CA LYS A 89 -7.09 -3.52 -4.61
C LYS A 89 -6.99 -5.02 -4.38
N ARG A 90 -8.11 -5.70 -4.08
CA ARG A 90 -8.10 -7.16 -3.91
C ARG A 90 -7.70 -7.88 -5.20
N SER A 91 -8.22 -7.45 -6.34
CA SER A 91 -7.89 -8.03 -7.65
C SER A 91 -6.42 -7.76 -8.01
N TRP A 92 -5.96 -6.53 -7.78
CA TRP A 92 -4.57 -6.13 -8.00
C TRP A 92 -3.58 -7.01 -7.23
N VAL A 93 -3.87 -7.30 -5.96
CA VAL A 93 -3.05 -8.18 -5.12
C VAL A 93 -3.01 -9.60 -5.65
N GLU A 94 -4.14 -10.14 -6.11
CA GLU A 94 -4.19 -11.49 -6.69
C GLU A 94 -3.35 -11.60 -7.97
N THR A 95 -3.33 -10.54 -8.79
CA THR A 95 -2.53 -10.49 -10.02
C THR A 95 -1.04 -10.28 -9.75
N ASN A 96 -0.68 -9.30 -8.92
CA ASN A 96 0.70 -8.83 -8.81
C ASN A 96 1.47 -9.45 -7.64
N LEU A 97 0.78 -9.91 -6.59
CA LEU A 97 1.39 -10.48 -5.40
C LEU A 97 0.86 -11.90 -5.08
N PRO A 98 0.85 -12.84 -6.06
CA PRO A 98 0.31 -14.18 -5.84
C PRO A 98 1.08 -14.97 -4.76
N MET A 99 2.34 -14.61 -4.51
CA MET A 99 3.17 -15.23 -3.46
C MET A 99 2.65 -14.99 -2.03
N LEU A 100 1.89 -13.93 -1.79
CA LEU A 100 1.26 -13.67 -0.48
C LEU A 100 0.07 -14.61 -0.20
N GLY A 101 -0.48 -15.24 -1.24
CA GLY A 101 -1.65 -16.10 -1.13
C GLY A 101 -2.93 -15.34 -0.80
N ARG A 102 -3.97 -16.10 -0.42
CA ARG A 102 -5.29 -15.54 -0.08
C ARG A 102 -5.30 -14.98 1.34
N LYS A 103 -6.24 -14.06 1.61
CA LYS A 103 -6.48 -13.45 2.94
C LYS A 103 -5.29 -12.63 3.48
N CYS A 104 -4.47 -12.09 2.58
CA CYS A 104 -3.33 -11.25 2.92
C CYS A 104 -3.63 -9.73 2.90
N LEU A 105 -4.86 -9.32 2.54
CA LEU A 105 -5.24 -7.91 2.43
C LEU A 105 -6.25 -7.53 3.52
N ILE A 106 -5.94 -6.47 4.26
CA ILE A 106 -6.82 -5.78 5.20
C ILE A 106 -7.08 -4.38 4.65
N LEU A 107 -8.35 -4.04 4.52
CA LEU A 107 -8.79 -2.69 4.14
C LEU A 107 -9.34 -1.98 5.39
N SER A 108 -8.67 -0.91 5.80
CA SER A 108 -9.01 -0.15 7.01
C SER A 108 -8.64 1.32 6.87
N HIS A 109 -9.45 2.19 7.47
CA HIS A 109 -9.12 3.61 7.69
C HIS A 109 -8.42 3.86 9.04
N ARG A 110 -8.17 2.78 9.81
CA ARG A 110 -7.60 2.82 11.17
C ARG A 110 -6.52 1.75 11.30
N LYS A 111 -5.32 2.08 10.83
CA LYS A 111 -4.14 1.22 10.85
C LYS A 111 -3.62 1.00 12.27
N ASP A 112 -3.74 2.01 13.12
CA ASP A 112 -3.39 2.00 14.55
C ASP A 112 -4.08 0.90 15.38
N LEU A 113 -5.24 0.41 14.92
CA LEU A 113 -5.97 -0.65 15.63
C LEU A 113 -5.39 -2.05 15.40
N ASN A 114 -4.49 -2.22 14.43
CA ASN A 114 -3.90 -3.51 14.10
C ASN A 114 -2.75 -3.87 15.07
N ARG A 115 -2.50 -5.17 15.23
CA ARG A 115 -1.46 -5.69 16.13
C ARG A 115 -0.42 -6.45 15.33
N GLY A 116 0.79 -5.91 15.27
CA GLY A 116 1.91 -6.45 14.51
C GLY A 116 3.24 -5.82 14.92
N ARG A 117 4.34 -6.35 14.41
CA ARG A 117 5.69 -5.86 14.77
C ARG A 117 6.01 -4.55 14.05
N PHE A 118 5.68 -4.47 12.78
CA PHE A 118 6.07 -3.35 11.92
C PHE A 118 4.91 -2.95 11.01
N LEU A 119 4.84 -1.66 10.65
CA LEU A 119 4.03 -1.12 9.56
C LEU A 119 4.94 -0.29 8.65
N ILE A 120 5.03 -0.64 7.37
CA ILE A 120 5.67 0.18 6.33
C ILE A 120 4.57 1.01 5.65
N ASP A 121 4.67 2.33 5.71
CA ASP A 121 3.68 3.27 5.17
C ASP A 121 4.37 4.56 4.72
N ASP A 122 3.95 5.15 3.60
CA ASP A 122 4.50 6.42 3.10
C ASP A 122 3.82 7.65 3.71
N ARG A 123 2.64 7.48 4.34
CA ARG A 123 1.83 8.58 4.87
C ARG A 123 1.59 8.44 6.37
N GLU A 124 1.45 9.57 7.05
CA GLU A 124 1.12 9.63 8.49
C GLU A 124 -0.37 9.36 8.79
N HIS A 125 -1.21 9.37 7.75
CA HIS A 125 -2.66 9.35 7.87
C HIS A 125 -3.25 7.98 8.23
N ASN A 126 -4.57 7.95 8.48
CA ASN A 126 -5.33 6.73 8.75
C ASN A 126 -4.77 5.90 9.94
N GLY A 127 -4.10 6.56 10.89
CA GLY A 127 -3.52 5.93 12.07
C GLY A 127 -2.12 5.33 11.87
N ALA A 128 -1.46 5.55 10.72
CA ALA A 128 -0.10 5.06 10.49
C ALA A 128 0.91 5.63 11.50
N VAL A 129 0.91 6.95 11.71
CA VAL A 129 1.81 7.62 12.68
C VAL A 129 1.65 7.10 14.11
N SER A 130 0.44 6.67 14.47
CA SER A 130 0.13 6.14 15.80
C SER A 130 0.42 4.64 15.94
N PHE A 131 0.79 3.93 14.87
CA PHE A 131 0.99 2.47 14.92
C PHE A 131 2.11 2.07 15.89
N GLY A 132 3.20 2.85 15.94
CA GLY A 132 4.34 2.64 16.84
C GLY A 132 4.10 3.00 18.31
N THR A 133 2.87 3.41 18.68
CA THR A 133 2.56 3.80 20.08
C THR A 133 2.35 2.60 21.01
N TYR A 134 2.19 1.39 20.46
CA TYR A 134 2.10 0.15 21.24
C TYR A 134 3.49 -0.46 21.44
N ASP A 135 3.76 -0.96 22.65
CA ASP A 135 5.03 -1.59 22.99
C ASP A 135 5.41 -2.70 22.00
N GLY A 136 6.62 -2.56 21.43
CA GLY A 136 7.17 -3.52 20.50
C GLY A 136 6.62 -3.42 19.07
N GLN A 137 5.81 -2.41 18.74
CA GLN A 137 5.43 -2.06 17.38
C GLN A 137 6.24 -0.86 16.88
N GLU A 138 6.49 -0.81 15.58
CA GLU A 138 7.20 0.31 14.96
C GLU A 138 6.55 0.67 13.62
N TRP A 139 6.48 1.97 13.35
CA TRP A 139 6.10 2.51 12.05
C TRP A 139 7.36 2.93 11.29
N ILE A 140 7.51 2.40 10.08
CA ILE A 140 8.59 2.67 9.14
C ILE A 140 8.04 3.58 8.06
N HIS A 141 8.53 4.82 8.02
CA HIS A 141 8.07 5.85 7.10
C HIS A 141 8.74 5.71 5.73
N PHE A 142 8.07 5.02 4.80
CA PHE A 142 8.59 4.78 3.45
C PHE A 142 8.81 6.10 2.70
N GLY A 143 9.90 6.20 1.95
CA GLY A 143 10.26 7.39 1.17
C GLY A 143 10.87 8.53 2.00
N HIS A 144 11.12 8.32 3.30
CA HIS A 144 11.57 9.36 4.23
C HIS A 144 12.76 8.90 5.09
N GLY A 145 13.61 9.83 5.50
CA GLY A 145 14.76 9.55 6.36
C GLY A 145 15.70 8.51 5.76
N ASP A 146 16.00 7.46 6.53
CA ASP A 146 16.86 6.36 6.12
C ASP A 146 16.15 5.31 5.23
N PHE A 147 14.83 5.44 5.04
CA PHE A 147 13.98 4.46 4.34
C PHE A 147 13.44 4.97 3.01
N LEU A 148 14.32 5.49 2.15
CA LEU A 148 13.94 6.13 0.88
C LEU A 148 13.39 5.16 -0.18
N GLU A 149 13.87 3.92 -0.18
CA GLU A 149 13.46 2.88 -1.11
C GLU A 149 13.48 1.49 -0.43
N TRP A 150 13.05 0.47 -1.16
CA TRP A 150 12.90 -0.88 -0.63
C TRP A 150 14.20 -1.52 -0.15
N SER A 151 15.34 -1.17 -0.75
CA SER A 151 16.64 -1.75 -0.38
C SER A 151 17.00 -1.48 1.08
N GLN A 152 16.87 -0.22 1.55
CA GLN A 152 17.20 0.13 2.95
C GLN A 152 16.26 -0.54 3.94
N ILE A 153 14.97 -0.67 3.60
CA ILE A 153 13.98 -1.33 4.46
C ILE A 153 14.27 -2.82 4.57
N VAL A 154 14.62 -3.48 3.45
CA VAL A 154 15.01 -4.89 3.48
C VAL A 154 16.26 -5.09 4.34
N ASP A 155 17.29 -4.26 4.17
CA ASP A 155 18.52 -4.34 4.97
C ASP A 155 18.23 -4.19 6.47
N TYR A 156 17.40 -3.21 6.84
CA TYR A 156 16.99 -3.01 8.23
C TYR A 156 16.23 -4.21 8.81
N LEU A 157 15.21 -4.69 8.10
CA LEU A 157 14.32 -5.75 8.58
C LEU A 157 14.93 -7.16 8.51
N MET A 158 15.99 -7.34 7.72
CA MET A 158 16.73 -8.60 7.57
C MET A 158 18.03 -8.66 8.38
N SER A 159 18.42 -7.58 9.06
CA SER A 159 19.50 -7.62 10.06
C SER A 159 19.15 -8.53 11.25
#